data_AF-A0A9E5Q7Y1-F1
#
_entry.id   AF-A0A9E5Q7Y1-F1
#
_cell.length_a   1.000
_cell.length_b   1.000
_cell.length_c   1.000
_cell.angle_alpha   90.00
_cell.angle_beta   90.00
_cell.angle_gamma   90.00
#
_symmetry.space_group_name_H-M   'P 1'
#
loop_
_entity.id
_entity.type
_entity.pdbx_description
1 polymer ?
#
loop_
_entity_poly.entity_id
_entity_poly.type
_entity_poly.pdbx_seq_one_letter_code
_entity_poly.pdbx_strand_id
1 'polypeptide(L)'
;MEWPTLGVTAAIYAGFALLTWHHEALPSWFVAGLGGYLVAWHGSLQHEVVHGHPTPWRRVNELLVFPSLWLWLPFRLYRETHLLHHADARLTDPEADPESFYMAREDWERCGRLRRALLHAHNTSWGRLLMGPFLAVGCLAARELGRARRRRGNARVWLVHALACTAVLAWVLGACGMGLGEYLLLFVYPGLSLTLLRSFAEHRARPAAGERTAIVEAGPIVSLLFLNNNLHALHHAEPWLAWYRLPARYRQRRTELLAANGGYWYPGFASVVRHHLLRPKEPVAYPLA
;
A
#
# COMPACT_ATOMS: atom_id res chain seq x y z
N MET A 1 4.92 23.17 8.62
CA MET A 1 5.48 22.86 7.30
C MET A 1 6.56 21.81 7.50
N GLU A 2 6.44 20.64 6.87
CA GLU A 2 7.39 19.54 7.05
C GLU A 2 8.28 19.37 5.82
N TRP A 3 9.45 20.01 5.86
CA TRP A 3 10.44 19.99 4.78
C TRP A 3 10.91 18.58 4.36
N PRO A 4 11.10 17.60 5.27
CA PRO A 4 11.49 16.25 4.86
C PRO A 4 10.50 15.61 3.88
N THR A 5 9.21 15.74 4.15
CA THR A 5 8.15 15.21 3.30
C THR A 5 8.10 15.94 1.95
N LEU A 6 8.27 17.27 1.93
CA LEU A 6 8.40 18.01 0.67
C LEU A 6 9.62 17.59 -0.15
N GLY A 7 10.75 17.32 0.50
CA GLY A 7 11.96 16.80 -0.14
C GLY A 7 11.72 15.41 -0.76
N VAL A 8 11.02 14.54 -0.05
CA VAL A 8 10.57 13.23 -0.58
C VAL A 8 9.67 13.42 -1.80
N THR A 9 8.66 14.30 -1.72
CA THR A 9 7.78 14.61 -2.85
C THR A 9 8.57 15.06 -4.07
N ALA A 10 9.52 15.99 -3.89
CA ALA A 10 10.37 16.47 -4.97
C ALA A 10 11.25 15.35 -5.55
N ALA A 11 11.85 14.51 -4.72
CA ALA A 11 12.68 13.39 -5.15
C ALA A 11 11.89 12.34 -5.94
N ILE A 12 10.66 12.01 -5.51
CA ILE A 12 9.77 11.10 -6.24
C ILE A 12 9.47 11.64 -7.63
N TYR A 13 9.02 12.90 -7.75
CA TYR A 13 8.62 13.45 -9.04
C TYR A 13 9.82 13.73 -9.96
N ALA A 14 10.94 14.23 -9.43
CA ALA A 14 12.16 14.42 -10.21
C ALA A 14 12.72 13.07 -10.69
N GLY A 15 12.79 12.07 -9.80
CA GLY A 15 13.22 10.72 -10.16
C GLY A 15 12.30 10.08 -11.20
N PHE A 16 10.99 10.23 -11.06
CA PHE A 16 10.01 9.75 -12.03
C PHE A 16 10.17 10.42 -13.39
N ALA A 17 10.28 11.75 -13.42
CA ALA A 17 10.44 12.51 -14.66
C ALA A 17 11.76 12.13 -15.37
N LEU A 18 12.87 12.07 -14.64
CA LEU A 18 14.17 11.68 -15.21
C LEU A 18 14.18 10.22 -15.71
N LEU A 19 13.61 9.29 -14.93
CA LEU A 19 13.61 7.88 -15.31
C LEU A 19 12.73 7.62 -16.53
N THR A 20 11.55 8.25 -16.60
CA THR A 20 10.65 8.14 -17.76
C THR A 20 11.24 8.82 -19.00
N TRP A 21 11.89 9.98 -18.82
CA TRP A 21 12.54 10.69 -19.93
C TRP A 21 13.72 9.91 -20.54
N HIS A 22 14.50 9.22 -19.72
CA HIS A 22 15.70 8.49 -20.17
C HIS A 22 15.50 6.97 -20.28
N HIS A 23 14.25 6.48 -20.28
CA HIS A 23 13.98 5.04 -20.20
C HIS A 23 14.62 4.23 -21.34
N GLU A 24 14.61 4.75 -22.58
CA GLU A 24 15.19 4.07 -23.76
C GLU A 24 16.71 3.86 -23.64
N ALA A 25 17.40 4.72 -22.89
CA ALA A 25 18.84 4.64 -22.68
C ALA A 25 19.24 3.67 -21.55
N LEU A 26 18.26 3.09 -20.85
CA LEU A 26 18.48 2.29 -19.66
C LEU A 26 18.00 0.84 -19.88
N PRO A 27 18.69 -0.17 -19.29
CA PRO A 27 18.19 -1.53 -19.30
C PRO A 27 16.81 -1.64 -18.61
N SER A 28 15.90 -2.40 -19.20
CA SER A 28 14.53 -2.54 -18.71
C SER A 28 14.42 -3.04 -17.26
N TRP A 29 15.33 -3.89 -16.80
CA TRP A 29 15.36 -4.36 -15.41
C TRP A 29 15.70 -3.23 -14.41
N PHE A 30 16.53 -2.27 -14.81
CA PHE A 30 16.88 -1.12 -14.00
C PHE A 30 15.69 -0.15 -13.92
N VAL A 31 15.05 0.10 -15.07
CA VAL A 31 13.81 0.88 -15.15
C VAL A 31 12.72 0.22 -14.30
N ALA A 32 12.56 -1.11 -14.35
CA ALA A 32 11.60 -1.85 -13.54
C ALA A 32 11.85 -1.70 -12.03
N GLY A 33 13.11 -1.85 -11.61
CA GLY A 33 13.50 -1.77 -10.21
C GLY A 33 13.28 -0.37 -9.64
N LEU A 34 13.79 0.66 -10.31
CA LEU A 34 13.66 2.04 -9.84
C LEU A 34 12.26 2.62 -10.07
N GLY A 35 11.62 2.29 -11.19
CA GLY A 35 10.25 2.69 -11.51
C GLY A 35 9.26 2.12 -10.51
N GLY A 36 9.36 0.82 -10.22
CA GLY A 36 8.59 0.18 -9.15
C GLY A 36 8.84 0.81 -7.78
N TYR A 37 10.10 1.08 -7.43
CA TYR A 37 10.44 1.78 -6.19
C TYR A 37 9.78 3.16 -6.11
N LEU A 38 9.88 3.99 -7.15
CA LEU A 38 9.29 5.34 -7.18
C LEU A 38 7.76 5.31 -7.06
N VAL A 39 7.09 4.38 -7.75
CA VAL A 39 5.63 4.23 -7.67
C VAL A 39 5.19 3.75 -6.29
N ALA A 40 5.89 2.79 -5.68
CA ALA A 40 5.60 2.36 -4.32
C ALA A 40 5.91 3.46 -3.28
N TRP A 41 6.97 4.24 -3.50
CA TRP A 41 7.31 5.38 -2.65
C TRP A 41 6.25 6.49 -2.74
N HIS A 42 5.70 6.74 -3.94
CA HIS A 42 4.53 7.59 -4.13
C HIS A 42 3.29 7.08 -3.38
N GLY A 43 3.03 5.77 -3.37
CA GLY A 43 1.96 5.18 -2.55
C GLY A 43 2.17 5.42 -1.05
N SER A 44 3.42 5.35 -0.58
CA SER A 44 3.77 5.68 0.81
C SER A 44 3.63 7.19 1.11
N LEU A 45 3.95 8.06 0.16
CA LEU A 45 3.68 9.49 0.28
C LEU A 45 2.16 9.77 0.33
N GLN A 46 1.36 9.08 -0.48
CA GLN A 46 -0.10 9.18 -0.40
C GLN A 46 -0.62 8.76 0.97
N HIS A 47 -0.08 7.69 1.55
CA HIS A 47 -0.39 7.28 2.92
C HIS A 47 -0.06 8.38 3.94
N GLU A 48 1.14 8.96 3.88
CA GLU A 48 1.52 10.08 4.75
C GLU A 48 0.57 11.28 4.62
N VAL A 49 0.14 11.59 3.40
CA VAL A 49 -0.82 12.67 3.12
C VAL A 49 -2.24 12.36 3.63
N VAL A 50 -2.65 11.08 3.69
CA VAL A 50 -3.92 10.68 4.33
C VAL A 50 -4.00 11.16 5.78
N HIS A 51 -2.87 11.11 6.49
CA HIS A 51 -2.72 11.54 7.87
C HIS A 51 -2.56 13.06 8.07
N GLY A 52 -2.60 13.84 6.98
CA GLY A 52 -2.63 15.31 7.05
C GLY A 52 -1.27 15.99 6.99
N HIS A 53 -0.22 15.27 6.61
CA HIS A 53 1.09 15.84 6.32
C HIS A 53 1.17 16.34 4.87
N PRO A 54 2.09 17.27 4.51
CA PRO A 54 3.07 17.94 5.37
C PRO A 54 2.64 19.34 5.87
N THR A 55 1.45 19.79 5.49
CA THR A 55 0.92 21.11 5.86
C THR A 55 -0.38 21.00 6.63
N PRO A 56 -0.79 22.02 7.40
CA PRO A 56 -2.11 22.05 8.02
C PRO A 56 -3.28 22.08 7.00
N TRP A 57 -3.00 22.38 5.73
CA TRP A 57 -4.01 22.58 4.71
C TRP A 57 -4.19 21.32 3.86
N ARG A 58 -5.25 20.56 4.17
CA ARG A 58 -5.57 19.31 3.49
C ARG A 58 -5.60 19.41 1.96
N ARG A 59 -6.14 20.51 1.40
CA ARG A 59 -6.20 20.71 -0.06
C ARG A 59 -4.82 20.84 -0.70
N VAL A 60 -3.88 21.48 -0.01
CA VAL A 60 -2.49 21.62 -0.48
C VAL A 60 -1.83 20.25 -0.45
N ASN A 61 -2.01 19.48 0.64
CA ASN A 61 -1.44 18.14 0.73
C ASN A 61 -1.98 17.19 -0.35
N GLU A 62 -3.30 17.23 -0.60
CA GLU A 62 -3.93 16.45 -1.68
C GLU A 62 -3.38 16.83 -3.06
N LEU A 63 -3.09 18.12 -3.30
CA LEU A 63 -2.48 18.57 -4.55
C LEU A 63 -1.06 18.01 -4.74
N LEU A 64 -0.28 17.86 -3.66
CA LEU A 64 1.07 17.28 -3.71
C LEU A 64 1.09 15.84 -4.20
N VAL A 65 -0.02 15.10 -4.06
CA VAL A 65 -0.14 13.70 -4.52
C VAL A 65 -1.20 13.55 -5.61
N PHE A 66 -1.59 14.66 -6.23
CA PHE A 66 -2.61 14.67 -7.26
C PHE A 66 -2.20 13.85 -8.49
N PRO A 67 -0.98 13.98 -9.06
CA PRO A 67 -0.54 13.09 -10.13
C PRO A 67 -0.44 11.64 -9.62
N SER A 68 -1.33 10.79 -10.11
CA SER A 68 -1.49 9.41 -9.64
C SER A 68 -0.56 8.48 -10.41
N LEU A 69 0.67 8.30 -9.91
CA LEU A 69 1.69 7.53 -10.64
C LEU A 69 1.30 6.04 -10.81
N TRP A 70 0.56 5.49 -9.86
CA TRP A 70 0.15 4.08 -9.87
C TRP A 70 -1.17 3.79 -10.62
N LEU A 71 -1.87 4.81 -11.12
CA LEU A 71 -3.11 4.77 -11.91
C LEU A 71 -4.36 4.08 -11.30
N TRP A 72 -4.24 3.21 -10.30
CA TRP A 72 -5.32 2.28 -9.96
C TRP A 72 -6.30 2.74 -8.87
N LEU A 73 -5.81 3.43 -7.84
CA LEU A 73 -6.60 3.76 -6.64
C LEU A 73 -6.77 5.27 -6.48
N PRO A 74 -8.02 5.78 -6.50
CA PRO A 74 -8.31 7.18 -6.20
C PRO A 74 -7.90 7.55 -4.77
N PHE A 75 -7.09 8.60 -4.63
CA PHE A 75 -6.59 9.08 -3.33
C PHE A 75 -7.70 9.29 -2.30
N ARG A 76 -8.86 9.83 -2.70
CA ARG A 76 -9.98 10.04 -1.76
C ARG A 76 -10.64 8.76 -1.30
N LEU A 77 -10.74 7.74 -2.16
CA LEU A 77 -11.23 6.42 -1.76
C LEU A 77 -10.22 5.76 -0.82
N TYR A 78 -8.93 5.84 -1.16
CA TYR A 78 -7.87 5.36 -0.29
C TYR A 78 -7.94 6.00 1.09
N ARG A 79 -8.06 7.33 1.16
CA ARG A 79 -8.20 8.06 2.42
C ARG A 79 -9.40 7.59 3.24
N GLU A 80 -10.55 7.36 2.59
CA GLU A 80 -11.76 6.90 3.28
C GLU A 80 -11.55 5.49 3.86
N THR A 81 -11.06 4.54 3.06
CA THR A 81 -10.86 3.16 3.51
C THR A 81 -9.75 3.06 4.56
N HIS A 82 -8.67 3.79 4.37
CA HIS A 82 -7.53 3.73 5.27
C HIS A 82 -7.84 4.34 6.64
N LEU A 83 -8.59 5.44 6.70
CA LEU A 83 -9.03 5.99 7.98
C LEU A 83 -10.01 5.07 8.74
N LEU A 84 -10.79 4.26 8.02
CA LEU A 84 -11.61 3.21 8.64
C LEU A 84 -10.75 2.05 9.15
N HIS A 85 -9.71 1.69 8.41
CA HIS A 85 -8.75 0.65 8.79
C HIS A 85 -7.99 0.96 10.09
N HIS A 86 -7.70 2.24 10.35
CA HIS A 86 -7.12 2.72 11.63
C HIS A 86 -8.02 2.54 12.87
N ALA A 87 -9.24 2.00 12.71
CA ALA A 87 -10.09 1.60 13.84
C ALA A 87 -9.65 0.25 14.42
N ASP A 88 -8.62 0.25 15.28
CA ASP A 88 -7.94 -0.93 15.81
C ASP A 88 -8.85 -2.07 16.31
N ALA A 89 -9.98 -1.76 16.93
CA ALA A 89 -10.91 -2.76 17.47
C ALA A 89 -11.44 -3.73 16.37
N ARG A 90 -11.56 -3.23 15.14
CA ARG A 90 -12.12 -3.96 13.99
C ARG A 90 -11.05 -4.40 12.99
N LEU A 91 -9.77 -4.13 13.28
CA LEU A 91 -8.66 -4.52 12.43
C LEU A 91 -8.70 -6.02 12.14
N THR A 92 -8.44 -6.41 10.89
CA THR A 92 -8.51 -7.79 10.34
C THR A 92 -9.90 -8.39 10.14
N ASP A 93 -10.96 -7.75 10.61
CA ASP A 93 -12.33 -8.21 10.38
C ASP A 93 -12.71 -8.09 8.90
N PRO A 94 -13.09 -9.17 8.20
CA PRO A 94 -13.38 -9.14 6.76
C PRO A 94 -14.62 -8.29 6.38
N GLU A 95 -15.52 -8.01 7.32
CA GLU A 95 -16.72 -7.20 7.07
C GLU A 95 -16.51 -5.72 7.42
N ALA A 96 -15.67 -5.45 8.42
CA ALA A 96 -15.48 -4.10 8.95
C ALA A 96 -14.18 -3.41 8.53
N ASP A 97 -13.11 -4.17 8.30
CA ASP A 97 -11.81 -3.66 7.88
C ASP A 97 -11.68 -3.74 6.34
N PRO A 98 -11.71 -2.60 5.63
CA PRO A 98 -11.66 -2.57 4.17
C PRO A 98 -10.30 -2.99 3.59
N GLU A 99 -9.27 -3.13 4.42
CA GLU A 99 -7.93 -3.60 4.05
C GLU A 99 -7.65 -5.03 4.56
N SER A 100 -8.66 -5.71 5.13
CA SER A 100 -8.52 -7.10 5.56
C SER A 100 -8.30 -8.04 4.38
N PHE A 101 -7.34 -8.95 4.54
CA PHE A 101 -7.11 -10.06 3.61
C PHE A 101 -7.79 -11.37 4.05
N TYR A 102 -8.56 -11.32 5.14
CA TYR A 102 -9.38 -12.45 5.58
C TYR A 102 -10.69 -12.52 4.80
N MET A 103 -11.30 -13.70 4.82
CA MET A 103 -12.65 -13.94 4.33
C MET A 103 -13.51 -14.41 5.49
N ALA A 104 -14.76 -13.95 5.56
CA ALA A 104 -15.73 -14.46 6.53
C ALA A 104 -15.84 -15.98 6.42
N ARG A 105 -16.03 -16.67 7.55
CA ARG A 105 -15.97 -18.15 7.59
C ARG A 105 -17.06 -18.77 6.72
N GLU A 106 -18.25 -18.21 6.76
CA GLU A 106 -19.41 -18.64 5.98
C GLU A 106 -19.16 -18.46 4.47
N ASP A 107 -18.51 -17.37 4.08
CA ASP A 107 -18.10 -17.15 2.69
C ASP A 107 -17.00 -18.13 2.25
N TRP A 108 -16.06 -18.44 3.14
CA TRP A 108 -15.03 -19.43 2.89
C TRP A 108 -15.61 -20.82 2.68
N GLU A 109 -16.59 -21.22 3.50
CA GLU A 109 -17.29 -22.50 3.39
C GLU A 109 -18.02 -22.65 2.05
N ARG A 110 -18.62 -21.56 1.55
CA ARG A 110 -19.25 -21.49 0.22
C ARG A 110 -18.25 -21.35 -0.94
N CYS A 111 -16.97 -21.13 -0.65
CA CYS A 111 -15.96 -20.82 -1.65
C CYS A 111 -15.54 -22.08 -2.43
N GLY A 112 -15.68 -22.05 -3.76
CA GLY A 112 -15.28 -23.15 -4.63
C GLY A 112 -13.76 -23.42 -4.62
N ARG A 113 -13.37 -24.65 -4.95
CA ARG A 113 -11.97 -25.14 -4.86
C ARG A 113 -10.96 -24.24 -5.57
N LEU A 114 -11.29 -23.75 -6.77
CA LEU A 114 -10.40 -22.87 -7.54
C LEU A 114 -10.14 -21.53 -6.84
N ARG A 115 -11.19 -20.89 -6.32
CA ARG A 115 -11.06 -19.62 -5.60
C ARG A 115 -10.31 -19.80 -4.28
N ARG A 116 -10.52 -20.92 -3.57
CA ARG A 116 -9.73 -21.27 -2.38
C ARG A 116 -8.24 -21.43 -2.72
N ALA A 117 -7.92 -22.16 -3.78
CA ALA A 117 -6.53 -22.33 -4.23
C ALA A 117 -5.87 -21.00 -4.59
N LEU A 118 -6.58 -20.14 -5.33
CA LEU A 118 -6.10 -18.79 -5.67
C LEU A 118 -5.86 -17.93 -4.42
N LEU A 119 -6.77 -17.93 -3.44
CA LEU A 119 -6.62 -17.15 -2.23
C LEU A 119 -5.50 -17.68 -1.32
N HIS A 120 -5.31 -18.99 -1.24
CA HIS A 120 -4.17 -19.59 -0.55
C HIS A 120 -2.85 -19.21 -1.21
N ALA A 121 -2.77 -19.30 -2.55
CA ALA A 121 -1.58 -18.89 -3.28
C ALA A 121 -1.31 -17.38 -3.08
N HIS A 122 -2.34 -16.54 -3.14
CA HIS A 122 -2.24 -15.10 -2.88
C HIS A 122 -1.79 -14.77 -1.45
N ASN A 123 -2.05 -15.66 -0.48
CA ASN A 123 -1.60 -15.50 0.89
C ASN A 123 -0.17 -15.98 1.15
N THR A 124 0.59 -16.31 0.10
CA THR A 124 2.06 -16.43 0.12
C THR A 124 2.69 -15.11 -0.34
N SER A 125 3.93 -14.82 0.04
CA SER A 125 4.60 -13.59 -0.43
C SER A 125 4.87 -13.64 -1.93
N TRP A 126 5.17 -14.82 -2.51
CA TRP A 126 5.33 -14.96 -3.96
C TRP A 126 4.02 -14.66 -4.70
N GLY A 127 2.92 -15.28 -4.25
CA GLY A 127 1.61 -15.05 -4.86
C GLY A 127 1.10 -13.63 -4.62
N ARG A 128 1.44 -13.00 -3.49
CA ARG A 128 1.16 -11.58 -3.23
C ARG A 128 1.84 -10.67 -4.24
N LEU A 129 3.13 -10.90 -4.50
CA LEU A 129 3.90 -10.10 -5.46
C LEU A 129 3.40 -10.30 -6.88
N LEU A 130 3.01 -11.52 -7.26
CA LEU A 130 2.63 -11.82 -8.64
C LEU A 130 1.14 -11.56 -8.97
N MET A 131 0.25 -12.03 -8.11
CA MET A 131 -1.20 -11.99 -8.34
C MET A 131 -1.86 -10.79 -7.65
N GLY A 132 -1.24 -10.30 -6.56
CA GLY A 132 -1.80 -9.24 -5.73
C GLY A 132 -2.23 -7.98 -6.50
N PRO A 133 -1.42 -7.43 -7.42
CA PRO A 133 -1.82 -6.27 -8.21
C PRO A 133 -3.14 -6.49 -8.97
N PHE A 134 -3.29 -7.63 -9.65
CA PHE A 134 -4.51 -7.96 -10.40
C PHE A 134 -5.71 -8.15 -9.48
N LEU A 135 -5.52 -8.83 -8.35
CA LEU A 135 -6.59 -9.08 -7.38
C LEU A 135 -7.04 -7.78 -6.71
N ALA A 136 -6.11 -6.91 -6.30
CA ALA A 136 -6.42 -5.63 -5.68
C ALA A 136 -7.22 -4.72 -6.62
N VAL A 137 -6.76 -4.58 -7.88
CA VAL A 137 -7.45 -3.78 -8.90
C VAL A 137 -8.81 -4.39 -9.24
N GLY A 138 -8.89 -5.72 -9.42
CA GLY A 138 -10.13 -6.42 -9.72
C GLY A 138 -11.17 -6.30 -8.60
N CYS A 139 -10.76 -6.44 -7.34
CA CYS A 139 -11.62 -6.26 -6.18
C CYS A 139 -12.14 -4.82 -6.06
N LEU A 140 -11.27 -3.82 -6.25
CA LEU A 140 -11.68 -2.41 -6.28
C LEU A 140 -12.70 -2.16 -7.39
N ALA A 141 -12.42 -2.63 -8.60
CA ALA A 141 -13.33 -2.49 -9.74
C ALA A 141 -14.69 -3.13 -9.45
N ALA A 142 -14.73 -4.39 -9.01
CA ALA A 142 -15.96 -5.09 -8.69
C ALA A 142 -16.80 -4.35 -7.63
N ARG A 143 -16.15 -3.86 -6.57
CA ARG A 143 -16.80 -3.07 -5.50
C ARG A 143 -17.42 -1.79 -6.05
N GLU A 144 -16.66 -1.03 -6.83
CA GLU A 144 -17.07 0.29 -7.30
C GLU A 144 -18.11 0.21 -8.43
N LEU A 145 -18.04 -0.81 -9.31
CA LEU A 145 -19.13 -1.14 -10.23
C LEU A 145 -20.41 -1.52 -9.47
N GLY A 146 -20.30 -2.31 -8.39
CA GLY A 146 -21.43 -2.65 -7.53
C GLY A 146 -22.10 -1.43 -6.90
N ARG A 147 -21.30 -0.48 -6.38
CA ARG A 147 -21.80 0.81 -5.85
C ARG A 147 -22.48 1.64 -6.93
N ALA A 148 -21.87 1.74 -8.12
CA ALA A 148 -22.43 2.48 -9.25
C ALA A 148 -23.80 1.92 -9.67
N ARG A 149 -23.93 0.60 -9.81
CA ARG A 149 -25.21 -0.08 -10.12
C ARG A 149 -26.31 0.19 -9.10
N ARG A 150 -25.95 0.37 -7.82
CA ARG A 150 -26.86 0.73 -6.72
C ARG A 150 -27.09 2.25 -6.57
N ARG A 151 -26.63 3.07 -7.54
CA ARG A 151 -26.67 4.55 -7.49
C ARG A 151 -25.98 5.15 -6.26
N ARG A 152 -24.97 4.46 -5.74
CA ARG A 152 -24.10 4.87 -4.61
C ARG A 152 -22.64 5.08 -5.05
N GLY A 153 -22.42 5.23 -6.36
CA GLY A 153 -21.09 5.39 -6.95
C GLY A 153 -20.50 6.78 -6.71
N ASN A 154 -19.18 6.86 -6.60
CA ASN A 154 -18.46 8.10 -6.33
C ASN A 154 -17.97 8.78 -7.62
N ALA A 155 -18.89 9.15 -8.53
CA ALA A 155 -18.56 9.65 -9.87
C ALA A 155 -17.56 10.83 -9.85
N ARG A 156 -17.73 11.78 -8.91
CA ARG A 156 -16.80 12.91 -8.75
C ARG A 156 -15.39 12.46 -8.38
N VAL A 157 -15.26 11.46 -7.49
CA VAL A 157 -13.94 10.94 -7.07
C VAL A 157 -13.25 10.28 -8.26
N TRP A 158 -13.99 9.50 -9.03
CA TRP A 158 -13.48 8.86 -10.24
C TRP A 158 -13.13 9.85 -11.34
N LEU A 159 -13.89 10.93 -11.52
CA LEU A 159 -13.55 12.00 -12.46
C LEU A 159 -12.24 12.70 -12.07
N VAL A 160 -12.08 13.05 -10.79
CA VAL A 160 -10.84 13.67 -10.28
C VAL A 160 -9.65 12.72 -10.48
N HIS A 161 -9.83 11.43 -10.20
CA HIS A 161 -8.81 10.42 -10.45
C HIS A 161 -8.47 10.25 -11.93
N ALA A 162 -9.48 10.30 -12.81
CA ALA A 162 -9.25 10.26 -14.25
C ALA A 162 -8.40 11.44 -14.71
N LEU A 163 -8.65 12.66 -14.20
CA LEU A 163 -7.80 13.83 -14.48
C LEU A 163 -6.37 13.65 -13.97
N ALA A 164 -6.21 13.10 -12.77
CA ALA A 164 -4.91 12.76 -12.20
C ALA A 164 -4.13 11.76 -13.06
N CYS A 165 -4.79 10.69 -13.52
CA CYS A 165 -4.20 9.70 -14.41
C CYS A 165 -3.87 10.29 -15.78
N THR A 166 -4.74 11.13 -16.35
CA THR A 166 -4.51 11.79 -17.63
C THR A 166 -3.26 12.67 -17.59
N ALA A 167 -3.02 13.41 -16.49
CA ALA A 167 -1.80 14.20 -16.34
C ALA A 167 -0.52 13.35 -16.42
N VAL A 168 -0.53 12.18 -15.76
CA VAL A 168 0.60 11.24 -15.79
C VAL A 168 0.75 10.60 -17.18
N LEU A 169 -0.35 10.14 -17.78
CA LEU A 169 -0.32 9.50 -19.09
C LEU A 169 0.05 10.47 -20.22
N ALA A 170 -0.35 11.74 -20.13
CA ALA A 170 0.08 12.77 -21.09
C ALA A 170 1.60 12.97 -21.05
N TRP A 171 2.21 12.95 -19.86
CA TRP A 171 3.66 12.99 -19.71
C TRP A 171 4.33 11.71 -20.25
N VAL A 172 3.90 10.54 -19.77
CA VAL A 172 4.55 9.26 -20.09
C VAL A 172 4.41 8.90 -21.56
N LEU A 173 3.19 8.94 -22.10
CA LEU A 173 2.89 8.52 -23.48
C LEU A 173 3.21 9.64 -24.48
N GLY A 174 2.89 10.89 -24.13
CA GLY A 174 3.00 12.02 -25.03
C GLY A 174 4.40 12.64 -25.05
N ALA A 175 4.94 13.01 -23.88
CA ALA A 175 6.23 13.68 -23.80
C ALA A 175 7.42 12.71 -23.81
N CYS A 176 7.33 11.58 -23.11
CA CYS A 176 8.44 10.61 -23.03
C CYS A 176 8.40 9.54 -24.12
N GLY A 177 7.28 9.37 -24.84
CA GLY A 177 7.15 8.33 -25.87
C GLY A 177 7.11 6.88 -25.34
N MET A 178 7.05 6.68 -24.02
CA MET A 178 7.01 5.35 -23.42
C MET A 178 5.66 4.67 -23.70
N GLY A 179 5.68 3.40 -24.09
CA GLY A 179 4.45 2.65 -24.35
C GLY A 179 3.61 2.43 -23.09
N LEU A 180 2.28 2.40 -23.22
CA LEU A 180 1.39 2.15 -22.06
C LEU A 180 1.69 0.80 -21.39
N GLY A 181 1.89 -0.26 -22.18
CA GLY A 181 2.22 -1.59 -21.65
C GLY A 181 3.56 -1.61 -20.90
N GLU A 182 4.54 -0.85 -21.39
CA GLU A 182 5.84 -0.68 -20.74
C GLU A 182 5.70 0.06 -19.40
N TYR A 183 4.96 1.16 -19.37
CA TYR A 183 4.68 1.87 -18.12
C TYR A 183 3.98 0.98 -17.09
N LEU A 184 2.97 0.22 -17.53
CA LEU A 184 2.26 -0.71 -16.65
C LEU A 184 3.18 -1.80 -16.10
N LEU A 185 4.05 -2.37 -16.92
CA LEU A 185 4.93 -3.49 -16.54
C LEU A 185 6.14 -3.05 -15.71
N LEU A 186 6.76 -1.90 -16.04
CA LEU A 186 8.01 -1.46 -15.42
C LEU A 186 7.79 -0.51 -14.23
N PHE A 187 6.63 0.16 -14.13
CA PHE A 187 6.36 1.11 -13.04
C PHE A 187 5.20 0.67 -12.17
N VAL A 188 4.02 0.53 -12.77
CA VAL A 188 2.78 0.32 -12.01
C VAL A 188 2.79 -1.05 -11.32
N TYR A 189 3.01 -2.12 -12.08
CA TYR A 189 3.00 -3.49 -11.56
C TYR A 189 4.00 -3.69 -10.40
N PRO A 190 5.32 -3.43 -10.56
CA PRO A 190 6.27 -3.61 -9.47
C PRO A 190 6.00 -2.66 -8.29
N GLY A 191 5.51 -1.45 -8.54
CA GLY A 191 5.12 -0.51 -7.48
C GLY A 191 3.94 -0.99 -6.63
N LEU A 192 2.91 -1.56 -7.27
CA LEU A 192 1.80 -2.20 -6.58
C LEU A 192 2.28 -3.43 -5.81
N SER A 193 3.11 -4.27 -6.41
CA SER A 193 3.66 -5.47 -5.75
C SER A 193 4.44 -5.11 -4.48
N LEU A 194 5.31 -4.10 -4.53
CA LEU A 194 6.06 -3.61 -3.37
C LEU A 194 5.13 -3.04 -2.28
N THR A 195 4.11 -2.26 -2.67
CA THR A 195 3.10 -1.74 -1.73
C THR A 195 2.35 -2.88 -1.03
N LEU A 196 1.95 -3.89 -1.80
CA LEU A 196 1.24 -5.06 -1.29
C LEU A 196 2.12 -5.98 -0.43
N LEU A 197 3.44 -5.97 -0.64
CA LEU A 197 4.37 -6.67 0.25
C LEU A 197 4.40 -6.04 1.65
N ARG A 198 4.25 -4.71 1.73
CA ARG A 198 4.12 -4.02 3.02
C ARG A 198 2.87 -4.49 3.75
N SER A 199 1.70 -4.31 3.13
CA SER A 199 0.41 -4.67 3.73
C SER A 199 0.24 -6.16 3.99
N PHE A 200 0.92 -7.01 3.24
CA PHE A 200 0.99 -8.44 3.53
C PHE A 200 1.56 -8.73 4.93
N ALA A 201 2.54 -7.98 5.41
CA ALA A 201 3.17 -8.22 6.70
C ALA A 201 2.45 -7.53 7.87
N GLU A 202 1.67 -6.48 7.59
CA GLU A 202 1.20 -5.50 8.57
C GLU A 202 0.26 -6.08 9.63
N HIS A 203 -0.70 -6.96 9.26
CA HIS A 203 -1.71 -7.43 10.22
C HIS A 203 -1.92 -8.93 10.29
N ARG A 204 -2.22 -9.45 11.48
CA ARG A 204 -2.65 -10.83 11.74
C ARG A 204 -3.90 -10.85 12.60
N ALA A 205 -4.73 -11.87 12.47
CA ALA A 205 -5.89 -12.04 13.32
C ALA A 205 -5.46 -12.60 14.69
N ARG A 206 -5.69 -11.80 15.73
CA ARG A 206 -5.52 -12.17 17.15
C ARG A 206 -6.67 -11.61 17.99
N PRO A 207 -7.11 -12.28 19.08
CA PRO A 207 -8.17 -11.76 19.93
C PRO A 207 -7.83 -10.36 20.48
N ALA A 208 -6.62 -10.19 21.01
CA ALA A 208 -6.14 -8.90 21.49
C ALA A 208 -5.78 -7.97 20.31
N ALA A 209 -6.40 -6.79 20.27
CA ALA A 209 -6.19 -5.82 19.19
C ALA A 209 -4.73 -5.37 19.07
N GLY A 210 -4.03 -5.16 20.19
CA GLY A 210 -2.61 -4.78 20.20
C GLY A 210 -1.71 -5.80 19.49
N GLU A 211 -2.05 -7.09 19.53
CA GLU A 211 -1.26 -8.16 18.90
C GLU A 211 -1.50 -8.32 17.40
N ARG A 212 -2.40 -7.54 16.81
CA ARG A 212 -2.76 -7.66 15.39
C ARG A 212 -1.74 -6.97 14.49
N THR A 213 -0.98 -5.99 14.97
CA THR A 213 -0.16 -5.10 14.13
C THR A 213 1.34 -5.39 14.27
N ALA A 214 2.00 -5.61 13.14
CA ALA A 214 3.40 -5.98 13.07
C ALA A 214 4.36 -4.80 13.28
N ILE A 215 5.60 -5.13 13.62
CA ILE A 215 6.75 -4.25 13.49
C ILE A 215 7.77 -4.93 12.58
N VAL A 216 8.18 -4.28 11.51
CA VAL A 216 9.25 -4.75 10.63
C VAL A 216 10.42 -3.79 10.73
N GLU A 217 11.53 -4.21 11.33
CA GLU A 217 12.75 -3.40 11.45
C GLU A 217 13.58 -3.49 10.17
N ALA A 218 13.21 -2.70 9.15
CA ALA A 218 13.84 -2.75 7.84
C ALA A 218 15.12 -1.89 7.74
N GLY A 219 16.02 -2.27 6.82
CA GLY A 219 17.18 -1.45 6.46
C GLY A 219 16.80 -0.11 5.84
N PRO A 220 17.74 0.84 5.72
CA PRO A 220 17.45 2.25 5.40
C PRO A 220 16.73 2.44 4.06
N ILE A 221 17.06 1.66 3.03
CA ILE A 221 16.44 1.74 1.71
C ILE A 221 14.95 1.40 1.77
N VAL A 222 14.60 0.30 2.43
CA VAL A 222 13.20 -0.16 2.52
C VAL A 222 12.41 0.66 3.55
N SER A 223 13.07 1.11 4.62
CA SER A 223 12.48 2.05 5.56
C SER A 223 12.14 3.38 4.88
N LEU A 224 12.99 3.89 3.97
CA LEU A 224 12.68 5.07 3.17
C LEU A 224 11.52 4.81 2.19
N LEU A 225 11.55 3.68 1.48
CA LEU A 225 10.49 3.28 0.55
C LEU A 225 9.10 3.35 1.18
N PHE A 226 8.99 2.88 2.42
CA PHE A 226 7.74 2.84 3.16
C PHE A 226 7.53 4.02 4.11
N LEU A 227 8.42 5.01 4.08
CA LEU A 227 8.40 6.16 4.99
C LEU A 227 8.23 5.70 6.45
N ASN A 228 9.07 4.75 6.88
CA ASN A 228 9.06 4.14 8.21
C ASN A 228 7.73 3.52 8.68
N ASN A 229 6.68 3.46 7.84
CA ASN A 229 5.39 2.86 8.18
C ASN A 229 5.48 1.35 8.43
N ASN A 230 6.60 0.72 8.07
CA ASN A 230 6.96 -0.62 8.49
C ASN A 230 7.08 -0.79 10.02
N LEU A 231 7.24 0.30 10.78
CA LEU A 231 7.07 0.33 12.24
C LEU A 231 5.58 0.42 12.60
N HIS A 232 4.79 -0.50 12.04
CA HIS A 232 3.37 -0.28 11.82
C HIS A 232 2.55 -0.23 13.12
N ALA A 233 2.93 -1.00 14.15
CA ALA A 233 2.31 -0.89 15.46
C ALA A 233 2.45 0.51 16.09
N LEU A 234 3.61 1.17 15.92
CA LEU A 234 3.77 2.56 16.36
C LEU A 234 2.93 3.51 15.50
N HIS A 235 2.87 3.26 14.20
CA HIS A 235 2.07 4.08 13.29
C HIS A 235 0.57 4.04 13.64
N HIS A 236 -0.01 2.86 13.93
CA HIS A 236 -1.38 2.73 14.43
C HIS A 236 -1.58 3.44 15.78
N ALA A 237 -0.58 3.37 16.69
CA ALA A 237 -0.67 4.01 18.00
C ALA A 237 -0.55 5.54 17.94
N GLU A 238 0.22 6.09 16.99
CA GLU A 238 0.49 7.51 16.84
C GLU A 238 0.39 7.94 15.35
N PRO A 239 -0.80 7.85 14.71
CA PRO A 239 -0.96 8.03 13.26
C PRO A 239 -0.71 9.47 12.76
N TRP A 240 -0.69 10.44 13.67
CA TRP A 240 -0.35 11.84 13.38
C TRP A 240 1.15 12.13 13.41
N LEU A 241 1.98 11.13 13.76
CA LEU A 241 3.42 11.31 13.86
C LEU A 241 4.06 11.19 12.47
N ALA A 242 4.63 12.29 12.01
CA ALA A 242 5.28 12.33 10.71
C ALA A 242 6.35 11.24 10.56
N TRP A 243 6.44 10.66 9.36
CA TRP A 243 7.24 9.47 9.08
C TRP A 243 8.70 9.53 9.53
N TYR A 244 9.34 10.69 9.41
CA TYR A 244 10.76 10.90 9.72
C TYR A 244 11.03 10.92 11.24
N ARG A 245 9.97 11.02 12.07
CA ARG A 245 10.04 10.98 13.54
C ARG A 245 9.79 9.59 14.11
N LEU A 246 9.12 8.71 13.34
CA LEU A 246 8.82 7.33 13.76
C LEU A 246 10.05 6.57 14.27
N PRO A 247 11.24 6.59 13.63
CA PRO A 247 12.38 5.80 14.10
C PRO A 247 12.87 6.21 15.49
N ALA A 248 12.93 7.52 15.77
CA ALA A 248 13.36 8.02 17.07
C ALA A 248 12.34 7.68 18.16
N ARG A 249 11.05 7.86 17.86
CA ARG A 249 9.96 7.52 18.77
C ARG A 249 9.90 6.02 19.06
N TYR A 250 10.08 5.20 18.04
CA TYR A 250 10.12 3.75 18.16
C TYR A 250 11.27 3.29 19.06
N ARG A 251 12.48 3.84 18.93
CA ARG A 251 13.60 3.49 19.82
C ARG A 251 13.28 3.72 21.29
N GLN A 252 12.51 4.76 21.61
CA GLN A 252 12.10 5.07 22.99
C GLN A 252 11.04 4.09 23.52
N ARG A 253 10.16 3.58 22.65
CA ARG A 253 9.01 2.73 23.03
C ARG A 253 9.13 1.27 22.60
N ARG A 254 10.26 0.85 22.05
CA ARG A 254 10.45 -0.46 21.41
C ARG A 254 10.01 -1.62 22.29
N THR A 255 10.48 -1.64 23.54
CA THR A 255 10.17 -2.72 24.50
C THR A 255 8.68 -2.77 24.83
N GLU A 256 8.07 -1.60 25.07
CA GLU A 256 6.64 -1.46 25.33
C GLU A 256 5.80 -1.95 24.15
N LEU A 257 6.12 -1.52 22.94
CA LEU A 257 5.39 -1.89 21.73
C LEU A 257 5.50 -3.38 21.39
N LEU A 258 6.67 -3.97 21.56
CA LEU A 258 6.87 -5.41 21.32
C LEU A 258 6.15 -6.28 22.36
N ALA A 259 6.07 -5.81 23.61
CA ALA A 259 5.27 -6.48 24.63
C ALA A 259 3.78 -6.38 24.30
N ALA A 260 3.31 -5.18 23.93
CA ALA A 260 1.91 -4.92 23.60
C ALA A 260 1.44 -5.66 22.33
N ASN A 261 2.33 -5.87 21.34
CA ASN A 261 1.98 -6.55 20.10
C ASN A 261 2.21 -8.07 20.10
N GLY A 262 2.48 -8.66 21.27
CA GLY A 262 2.71 -10.10 21.41
C GLY A 262 3.88 -10.58 20.56
N GLY A 263 4.94 -9.76 20.45
CA GLY A 263 6.14 -10.05 19.68
C GLY A 263 5.92 -10.19 18.17
N TYR A 264 4.87 -9.59 17.59
CA TYR A 264 4.65 -9.65 16.14
C TYR A 264 5.70 -8.80 15.40
N TRP A 265 6.84 -9.41 15.11
CA TRP A 265 8.02 -8.70 14.66
C TRP A 265 8.77 -9.46 13.57
N TYR A 266 9.40 -8.68 12.66
CA TYR A 266 10.34 -9.19 11.67
C TYR A 266 11.60 -8.31 11.63
N PRO A 267 12.80 -8.89 11.43
CA PRO A 267 14.06 -8.14 11.26
C PRO A 267 14.21 -7.47 9.88
N GLY A 268 13.15 -7.45 9.06
CA GLY A 268 13.16 -6.88 7.71
C GLY A 268 12.31 -7.66 6.72
N PHE A 269 12.04 -7.06 5.56
CA PHE A 269 11.18 -7.65 4.53
C PHE A 269 11.77 -8.89 3.85
N ALA A 270 13.10 -9.04 3.79
CA ALA A 270 13.73 -10.27 3.32
C ALA A 270 13.33 -11.48 4.20
N SER A 271 13.18 -11.26 5.51
CA SER A 271 12.67 -12.26 6.44
C SER A 271 11.20 -12.59 6.12
N VAL A 272 10.35 -11.58 5.92
CA VAL A 272 8.94 -11.79 5.53
C VAL A 272 8.83 -12.64 4.26
N VAL A 273 9.56 -12.26 3.21
CA VAL A 273 9.56 -12.97 1.92
C VAL A 273 10.06 -14.40 2.09
N ARG A 274 11.16 -14.63 2.82
CA ARG A 274 11.72 -15.97 3.00
C ARG A 274 10.79 -16.88 3.80
N HIS A 275 10.20 -16.39 4.88
CA HIS A 275 9.32 -17.20 5.73
C HIS A 275 8.02 -17.60 5.01
N HIS A 276 7.50 -16.71 4.17
CA HIS A 276 6.19 -16.86 3.53
C HIS A 276 6.28 -17.07 2.02
N LEU A 277 7.45 -17.43 1.48
CA LEU A 277 7.68 -17.50 0.03
C LEU A 277 6.62 -18.35 -0.67
N LEU A 278 6.43 -19.57 -0.18
CA LEU A 278 5.44 -20.54 -0.67
C LEU A 278 4.51 -21.02 0.44
N ARG A 279 4.65 -20.47 1.65
CA ARG A 279 3.81 -20.81 2.81
C ARG A 279 2.81 -19.68 3.05
N PRO A 280 1.51 -19.99 3.16
CA PRO A 280 0.53 -18.98 3.51
C PRO A 280 0.87 -18.35 4.86
N LYS A 281 0.79 -17.02 4.95
CA LYS A 281 1.08 -16.30 6.20
C LYS A 281 0.13 -16.70 7.32
N GLU A 282 -1.15 -16.79 6.97
CA GLU A 282 -2.26 -17.05 7.87
C GLU A 282 -3.33 -17.90 7.14
N PRO A 283 -4.31 -18.49 7.84
CA PRO A 283 -5.51 -19.00 7.20
C PRO A 283 -6.25 -17.88 6.44
N VAL A 284 -6.87 -18.21 5.31
CA VAL A 284 -7.71 -17.23 4.57
C VAL A 284 -9.03 -16.99 5.31
N ALA A 285 -9.62 -18.05 5.86
CA ALA A 285 -10.82 -17.93 6.68
C ALA A 285 -10.50 -17.17 7.98
N TYR A 286 -11.33 -16.19 8.32
CA TYR A 286 -11.15 -15.40 9.53
C TYR A 286 -11.26 -16.29 10.78
N PRO A 287 -10.25 -16.28 11.67
CA PRO A 287 -10.19 -17.23 12.78
C PRO A 287 -10.92 -16.78 14.05
N LEU A 288 -11.41 -15.53 14.11
CA LEU A 288 -12.01 -14.92 15.33
C LEU A 288 -13.53 -14.77 15.26
N ALA A 289 -14.17 -15.37 14.26
CA ALA A 289 -15.62 -15.48 14.13
C ALA A 289 -16.16 -16.66 14.95
#